data_AF-A0A1G4VF90-F1
#
_entry.id   AF-A0A1G4VF90-F1
#
_cell.length_a   1.000
_cell.length_b   1.000
_cell.length_c   1.000
_cell.angle_alpha   90.00
_cell.angle_beta   90.00
_cell.angle_gamma   90.00
#
_symmetry.space_group_name_H-M   'P 1'
#
loop_
_entity.id
_entity.type
_entity.pdbx_description
1 polymer ?
#
loop_
_entity_poly.entity_id
_entity_poly.type
_entity_poly.pdbx_seq_one_letter_code
_entity_poly.pdbx_strand_id
1 'polypeptide(L)'
;MKAAERAERDDLVLSRFLGGANYREIAAEVSLTARRVEDIVKAGLAAAAKRRLTLTDEALAIYLERFERLYQQQWARAEGGNQRAAELCERMLARHARLFEVAEEMTPDPRLPAPTPTANPGGGDEDQDDGPRDELSQLRAARNGA
;
A
#
# COMPACT_ATOMS: atom_id res chain seq x y z
N MET A 1 -15.40 41.39 -18.92
CA MET A 1 -15.21 39.95 -19.21
C MET A 1 -16.10 39.16 -18.26
N LYS A 2 -16.97 38.32 -18.82
CA LYS A 2 -17.86 37.46 -18.02
C LYS A 2 -17.03 36.44 -17.24
N ALA A 3 -17.57 35.88 -16.16
CA ALA A 3 -16.86 34.90 -15.34
C ALA A 3 -16.45 33.64 -16.16
N ALA A 4 -17.31 33.20 -17.08
CA ALA A 4 -17.04 32.07 -17.97
C ALA A 4 -15.86 32.32 -18.93
N GLU A 5 -15.83 33.49 -19.60
CA GLU A 5 -14.73 33.88 -20.51
C GLU A 5 -13.37 33.94 -19.79
N ARG A 6 -13.36 34.31 -18.50
CA ARG A 6 -12.14 34.26 -17.68
C ARG A 6 -11.68 32.83 -17.43
N ALA A 7 -12.60 31.93 -17.12
CA ALA A 7 -12.29 30.53 -16.88
C ALA A 7 -11.72 29.86 -18.15
N GLU A 8 -12.35 30.06 -19.30
CA GLU A 8 -11.88 29.52 -20.58
C GLU A 8 -10.47 30.02 -20.94
N ARG A 9 -10.19 31.30 -20.70
CA ARG A 9 -8.86 31.87 -20.91
C ARG A 9 -7.83 31.28 -19.93
N ASP A 10 -8.18 31.15 -18.66
CA ASP A 10 -7.28 30.63 -17.64
C ASP A 10 -6.99 29.13 -17.90
N ASP A 11 -7.97 28.37 -18.42
CA ASP A 11 -7.80 26.99 -18.90
C ASP A 11 -6.87 26.92 -20.11
N LEU A 12 -7.02 27.85 -21.07
CA LEU A 12 -6.11 27.96 -22.22
C LEU A 12 -4.67 28.22 -21.76
N VAL A 13 -4.47 29.17 -20.84
CA VAL A 13 -3.16 29.46 -20.23
C VAL A 13 -2.54 28.19 -19.63
N LEU A 14 -3.32 27.44 -18.84
CA LEU A 14 -2.84 26.22 -18.21
C LEU A 14 -2.50 25.13 -19.24
N SER A 15 -3.34 24.95 -20.27
CA SER A 15 -3.10 23.98 -21.34
C SER A 15 -1.80 24.24 -22.11
N ARG A 16 -1.51 25.51 -22.42
CA ARG A 16 -0.28 25.92 -23.12
C ARG A 16 0.96 25.72 -22.25
N PHE A 17 0.86 26.05 -20.97
CA PHE A 17 1.95 25.82 -20.01
C PHE A 17 2.27 24.33 -19.86
N LEU A 18 1.25 23.47 -19.72
CA LEU A 18 1.43 22.02 -19.67
C LEU A 18 1.96 21.43 -20.99
N GLY A 19 1.68 22.10 -22.12
CA GLY A 19 2.26 21.80 -23.43
C GLY A 19 3.71 22.29 -23.63
N GLY A 20 4.32 22.93 -22.63
CA GLY A 20 5.72 23.36 -22.65
C GLY A 20 5.98 24.78 -23.14
N ALA A 21 4.93 25.57 -23.42
CA ALA A 21 5.10 26.98 -23.79
C ALA A 21 5.63 27.81 -22.60
N ASN A 22 6.49 28.79 -22.87
CA ASN A 22 7.00 29.66 -21.82
C ASN A 22 6.02 30.81 -21.49
N TYR A 23 6.17 31.43 -20.31
CA TYR A 23 5.25 32.46 -19.83
C TYR A 23 5.12 33.68 -20.76
N ARG A 24 6.17 34.01 -21.53
CA ARG A 24 6.16 35.17 -22.43
C ARG A 24 5.38 34.87 -23.71
N GLU A 25 5.52 33.67 -24.25
CA GLU A 25 4.75 33.19 -25.40
C GLU A 25 3.25 33.17 -25.08
N ILE A 26 2.89 32.60 -23.92
CA ILE A 26 1.51 32.54 -23.47
C ILE A 26 0.96 33.95 -23.25
N ALA A 27 1.71 34.83 -22.59
CA ALA A 27 1.33 36.22 -22.35
C ALA A 27 1.00 36.99 -23.64
N ALA A 28 1.80 36.79 -24.69
CA ALA A 28 1.56 37.37 -26.00
C ALA A 28 0.28 36.83 -26.65
N GLU A 29 -0.01 35.53 -26.53
CA GLU A 29 -1.20 34.88 -27.09
C GLU A 29 -2.49 35.33 -26.38
N VAL A 30 -2.51 35.36 -25.04
CA VAL A 30 -3.72 35.69 -24.26
C VAL A 30 -3.83 37.18 -23.88
N SER A 31 -2.93 38.02 -24.41
CA SER A 31 -2.87 39.47 -24.13
C SER A 31 -2.83 39.81 -22.63
N LEU A 32 -2.00 39.09 -21.88
CA LEU A 32 -1.77 39.31 -20.44
C LEU A 32 -0.31 39.65 -20.16
N THR A 33 -0.01 40.13 -18.96
CA THR A 33 1.38 40.26 -18.51
C THR A 33 1.94 38.89 -18.11
N ALA A 34 3.24 38.66 -18.32
CA ALA A 34 3.89 37.42 -17.92
C ALA A 34 3.70 37.08 -16.43
N ARG A 35 3.72 38.10 -15.56
CA ARG A 35 3.42 37.94 -14.13
C ARG A 35 2.00 37.41 -13.89
N ARG A 36 1.01 37.92 -14.63
CA ARG A 36 -0.37 37.46 -14.48
C ARG A 36 -0.55 36.02 -14.97
N VAL A 37 0.15 35.65 -16.04
CA VAL A 37 0.20 34.26 -16.53
C VAL A 37 0.80 33.34 -15.47
N GLU A 38 1.92 33.73 -14.85
CA GLU A 38 2.54 32.99 -13.75
C GLU A 38 1.57 32.78 -12.57
N ASP A 39 0.85 33.83 -12.16
CA ASP A 39 -0.15 33.74 -11.09
C ASP A 39 -1.28 32.74 -11.44
N ILE A 40 -1.78 32.77 -12.68
CA ILE A 40 -2.82 31.85 -13.16
C ILE A 40 -2.31 30.41 -13.17
N VAL A 41 -1.09 30.18 -13.66
CA VAL A 41 -0.47 28.85 -13.67
C VAL A 41 -0.29 28.33 -12.25
N LYS A 42 0.25 29.14 -11.33
CA LYS A 42 0.38 28.76 -9.91
C LYS A 42 -0.95 28.39 -9.28
N ALA A 43 -1.99 29.20 -9.50
CA ALA A 43 -3.33 28.93 -9.00
C ALA A 43 -3.92 27.63 -9.60
N GLY A 44 -3.76 27.42 -10.90
CA GLY A 44 -4.23 26.22 -11.59
C GLY A 44 -3.53 24.94 -11.11
N LEU A 45 -2.21 24.98 -10.94
CA LEU A 45 -1.43 23.86 -10.39
C LEU A 45 -1.81 23.54 -8.95
N ALA A 46 -2.03 24.56 -8.10
CA ALA A 46 -2.49 24.37 -6.73
C ALA A 46 -3.90 23.75 -6.68
N ALA A 47 -4.82 24.21 -7.53
CA ALA A 47 -6.16 23.64 -7.65
C ALA A 47 -6.11 22.18 -8.15
N ALA A 48 -5.27 21.87 -9.13
CA ALA A 48 -5.06 20.51 -9.62
C ALA A 48 -4.44 19.60 -8.55
N ALA A 49 -3.48 20.09 -7.76
CA ALA A 49 -2.90 19.37 -6.63
C ALA A 49 -3.97 19.06 -5.57
N LYS A 50 -4.79 20.05 -5.19
CA LYS A 50 -5.92 19.86 -4.27
C LYS A 50 -6.92 18.82 -4.79
N ARG A 51 -7.28 18.90 -6.07
CA ARG A 51 -8.18 17.93 -6.71
C ARG A 51 -7.61 16.52 -6.68
N ARG A 52 -6.30 16.36 -6.96
CA ARG A 52 -5.63 15.05 -6.85
C ARG A 52 -5.69 14.51 -5.43
N LEU A 53 -5.43 15.34 -4.41
CA LEU A 53 -5.55 14.95 -3.01
C LEU A 53 -6.97 14.46 -2.67
N THR A 54 -8.00 15.20 -3.07
CA THR A 54 -9.39 14.78 -2.85
C THR A 54 -9.71 13.46 -3.56
N LEU A 55 -9.25 13.27 -4.81
CA LEU A 55 -9.45 12.01 -5.53
C LEU A 55 -8.70 10.84 -4.87
N THR A 56 -7.51 11.07 -4.29
CA THR A 56 -6.80 10.05 -3.54
C THR A 56 -7.52 9.71 -2.23
N ASP A 57 -8.09 10.70 -1.55
CA ASP A 57 -8.87 10.48 -0.32
C ASP A 57 -10.15 9.70 -0.61
N GLU A 58 -10.87 10.04 -1.68
CA GLU A 58 -12.06 9.31 -2.15
C GLU A 58 -11.73 7.87 -2.53
N ALA A 59 -10.63 7.66 -3.26
CA ALA A 59 -10.18 6.32 -3.62
C ALA A 59 -9.80 5.48 -2.38
N LEU A 60 -9.15 6.09 -1.38
CA LEU A 60 -8.83 5.45 -0.12
C LEU A 60 -10.10 5.08 0.67
N ALA A 61 -11.08 5.98 0.74
CA ALA A 61 -12.36 5.71 1.40
C ALA A 61 -13.10 4.52 0.78
N ILE A 62 -13.16 4.45 -0.56
CA ILE A 62 -13.74 3.31 -1.29
C ILE A 62 -12.99 2.01 -0.97
N TYR A 63 -11.65 2.07 -0.92
CA TYR A 63 -10.84 0.93 -0.54
C TYR A 63 -11.15 0.44 0.89
N LEU A 64 -11.23 1.35 1.87
CA LEU A 64 -11.52 1.03 3.27
C LEU A 64 -12.90 0.39 3.44
N GLU A 65 -13.94 0.97 2.84
CA GLU A 65 -15.30 0.42 2.83
C GLU A 65 -15.34 -1.00 2.25
N ARG A 66 -14.65 -1.22 1.13
CA ARG A 66 -14.57 -2.55 0.50
C ARG A 66 -13.80 -3.53 1.36
N PHE A 67 -12.68 -3.09 1.95
CA PHE A 67 -11.86 -3.90 2.85
C PHE A 67 -12.68 -4.37 4.05
N GLU A 68 -13.37 -3.46 4.73
CA GLU A 68 -14.17 -3.76 5.91
C GLU A 68 -15.28 -4.77 5.61
N ARG A 69 -16.06 -4.55 4.53
CA ARG A 69 -17.13 -5.48 4.13
C ARG A 69 -16.62 -6.89 3.84
N LEU A 70 -15.50 -7.00 3.11
CA LEU A 70 -14.90 -8.29 2.80
C LEU A 70 -14.33 -8.95 4.06
N TYR A 71 -13.69 -8.16 4.92
CA TYR A 71 -13.06 -8.65 6.14
C TYR A 71 -14.11 -9.17 7.11
N GLN A 72 -15.17 -8.41 7.38
CA GLN A 72 -16.28 -8.83 8.25
C GLN A 72 -16.90 -10.16 7.78
N GLN A 73 -17.09 -10.34 6.47
CA GLN A 73 -17.61 -11.59 5.91
C GLN A 73 -16.69 -12.79 6.15
N GLN A 74 -15.36 -12.62 6.02
CA GLN A 74 -14.42 -13.72 6.26
C GLN A 74 -14.16 -13.93 7.75
N TRP A 75 -14.19 -12.87 8.57
CA TRP A 75 -13.92 -12.93 9.99
C TRP A 75 -14.90 -13.86 10.72
N ALA A 76 -16.21 -13.70 10.47
CA ALA A 76 -17.22 -14.58 11.06
C ALA A 76 -17.00 -16.06 10.72
N ARG A 77 -16.48 -16.35 9.52
CA ARG A 77 -16.14 -17.74 9.11
C ARG A 77 -14.87 -18.24 9.77
N ALA A 78 -13.88 -17.36 9.96
CA ALA A 78 -12.63 -17.66 10.64
C ALA A 78 -12.88 -17.99 12.12
N GLU A 79 -13.72 -17.20 12.81
CA GLU A 79 -14.15 -17.48 14.19
C GLU A 79 -14.88 -18.83 14.31
N GLY A 80 -15.62 -19.22 13.28
CA GLY A 80 -16.24 -20.55 13.16
C GLY A 80 -15.25 -21.70 12.90
N GLY A 81 -13.94 -21.48 12.99
CA GLY A 81 -12.91 -22.50 12.81
C GLY A 81 -12.52 -22.78 11.34
N ASN A 82 -12.98 -21.97 10.39
CA ASN A 82 -12.57 -22.13 8.99
C ASN A 82 -11.15 -21.61 8.76
N GLN A 83 -10.17 -22.51 8.76
CA GLN A 83 -8.75 -22.18 8.57
C GLN A 83 -8.47 -21.36 7.30
N ARG A 84 -9.14 -21.67 6.18
CA ARG A 84 -8.96 -20.94 4.92
C ARG A 84 -9.47 -19.50 5.00
N ALA A 85 -10.53 -19.25 5.77
CA ALA A 85 -11.01 -17.90 6.04
C ALA A 85 -10.02 -17.13 6.93
N ALA A 86 -9.41 -17.78 7.94
CA ALA A 86 -8.38 -17.18 8.78
C ALA A 86 -7.15 -16.75 7.96
N GLU A 87 -6.63 -17.61 7.07
CA GLU A 87 -5.52 -17.26 6.16
C GLU A 87 -5.87 -16.12 5.19
N LEU A 88 -7.14 -15.99 4.80
CA LEU A 88 -7.61 -14.88 3.98
C LEU A 88 -7.62 -13.57 4.79
N CYS A 89 -8.13 -13.59 6.01
CA CYS A 89 -8.11 -12.46 6.94
C CYS A 89 -6.66 -12.00 7.21
N GLU A 90 -5.74 -12.93 7.49
CA GLU A 90 -4.33 -12.61 7.73
C GLU A 90 -3.68 -11.93 6.52
N ARG A 91 -3.87 -12.48 5.31
CA ARG A 91 -3.35 -11.85 4.08
C ARG A 91 -3.96 -10.48 3.80
N MET A 92 -5.24 -10.30 4.12
CA MET A 92 -5.91 -8.99 4.00
C MET A 92 -5.29 -7.99 4.97
N LEU A 93 -5.11 -8.35 6.24
CA LEU A 93 -4.44 -7.53 7.25
C LEU A 93 -3.00 -7.19 6.84
N ALA A 94 -2.22 -8.17 6.36
CA ALA A 94 -0.85 -7.95 5.92
C ALA A 94 -0.74 -7.02 4.69
N ARG A 95 -1.77 -6.97 3.83
CA ARG A 95 -1.83 -5.98 2.74
C ARG A 95 -2.22 -4.60 3.25
N HIS A 96 -3.16 -4.55 4.19
CA HIS A 96 -3.61 -3.30 4.82
C HIS A 96 -2.48 -2.65 5.63
N ALA A 97 -1.75 -3.42 6.43
CA ALA A 97 -0.60 -2.95 7.21
C ALA A 97 0.53 -2.39 6.32
N ARG A 98 0.75 -2.96 5.13
CA ARG A 98 1.70 -2.41 4.15
C ARG A 98 1.25 -1.10 3.52
N LEU A 99 -0.06 -0.93 3.29
CA LEU A 99 -0.60 0.31 2.73
C LEU A 99 -0.42 1.49 3.69
N PHE A 100 -0.50 1.24 4.99
CA PHE A 100 -0.32 2.25 6.04
C PHE A 100 1.09 2.24 6.66
N GLU A 101 2.03 1.51 6.07
CA GLU A 101 3.43 1.40 6.53
C GLU A 101 3.59 0.90 7.99
N VAL A 102 2.52 0.37 8.59
CA VAL A 102 2.52 -0.22 9.96
C VAL A 102 3.36 -1.50 10.02
N ALA A 103 3.57 -2.17 8.89
CA ALA A 103 4.30 -3.43 8.83
C ALA A 103 5.81 -3.30 9.15
N GLU A 104 6.43 -2.13 8.97
CA GLU A 104 7.85 -1.92 9.31
C GLU A 104 8.08 -1.82 10.83
N GLU A 105 7.09 -1.41 11.62
CA GLU A 105 7.18 -1.42 13.09
C GLU A 105 6.96 -2.82 13.71
N MET A 106 6.49 -3.78 12.91
CA MET A 106 6.18 -5.15 13.36
C MET A 106 7.28 -6.18 13.05
N THR A 107 8.42 -5.77 12.49
CA THR A 107 9.62 -6.62 12.57
C THR A 107 10.01 -6.77 14.04
N PRO A 108 10.17 -8.00 14.57
CA PRO A 108 10.77 -8.18 15.89
C PRO A 108 12.11 -7.47 15.86
N ASP A 109 12.33 -6.50 16.75
CA ASP A 109 13.63 -5.89 16.91
C ASP A 109 14.64 -7.04 17.08
N PRO A 110 15.66 -7.17 16.22
CA PRO A 110 16.66 -8.23 16.35
C PRO A 110 17.46 -8.16 17.66
N ARG A 111 17.27 -7.10 18.45
CA ARG A 111 17.81 -6.93 19.81
C ARG A 111 16.88 -7.43 20.91
N LEU A 112 15.60 -7.71 20.61
CA LEU A 112 14.72 -8.37 21.56
C LEU A 112 15.05 -9.86 21.57
N PRO A 113 15.40 -10.43 22.74
CA PRO A 113 15.67 -11.85 22.84
C PRO A 113 14.43 -12.63 22.40
N ALA A 114 14.63 -13.69 21.62
CA ALA A 114 13.57 -14.61 21.23
C ALA A 114 12.78 -15.02 22.47
N PRO A 115 11.43 -15.16 22.39
CA PRO A 115 10.65 -15.61 23.53
C PRO A 115 11.23 -16.92 24.02
N THR A 116 11.79 -16.90 25.22
CA THR A 116 12.42 -18.06 25.83
C THR A 116 11.35 -19.14 25.92
N PRO A 117 11.55 -20.33 25.34
CA PRO A 117 10.62 -21.43 25.57
C PRO A 117 10.60 -21.64 27.08
N THR A 118 9.45 -21.42 27.70
CA THR A 118 9.24 -21.70 29.11
C THR A 118 9.58 -23.17 29.33
N ALA A 119 10.72 -23.41 29.94
CA ALA A 119 11.15 -24.74 30.32
C ALA A 119 10.06 -25.36 31.18
N ASN A 120 9.44 -26.44 30.70
CA ASN A 120 8.66 -27.34 31.54
C ASN A 120 9.58 -27.82 32.67
N PRO A 121 9.28 -27.56 33.95
CA PRO A 121 10.02 -28.16 35.04
C PRO A 121 9.34 -29.51 35.34
N GLY A 122 9.80 -30.58 34.71
CA GLY A 122 9.26 -31.91 35.03
C GLY A 122 9.86 -33.06 34.24
N GLY A 123 10.77 -33.80 34.89
CA GLY A 123 11.22 -35.16 34.56
C GLY A 123 12.19 -35.22 33.38
N GLY A 124 13.41 -35.74 33.49
CA GLY A 124 13.82 -36.92 34.23
C GLY A 124 14.37 -37.91 33.21
N ASP A 125 15.70 -37.94 33.12
CA ASP A 125 16.59 -39.03 32.69
C ASP A 125 16.60 -39.60 31.25
N GLU A 126 17.87 -39.77 30.82
CA GLU A 126 18.45 -40.83 29.98
C GLU A 126 18.46 -40.70 28.43
N ASP A 127 19.68 -40.43 27.94
CA ASP A 127 20.40 -41.11 26.86
C ASP A 127 19.73 -41.34 25.49
N GLN A 128 20.15 -40.56 24.48
CA GLN A 128 20.85 -41.10 23.30
C GLN A 128 21.36 -40.00 22.37
N ASP A 129 22.68 -39.85 22.36
CA ASP A 129 23.46 -39.34 21.26
C ASP A 129 23.57 -40.44 20.18
N ASP A 130 22.95 -40.23 19.02
CA ASP A 130 23.46 -40.71 17.72
C ASP A 130 22.64 -40.13 16.55
N GLY A 131 23.16 -39.06 15.94
CA GLY A 131 23.10 -38.68 14.52
C GLY A 131 21.77 -38.66 13.73
N PRO A 132 21.56 -37.65 12.84
CA PRO A 132 20.34 -37.54 12.05
C PRO A 132 20.23 -38.70 11.03
N ARG A 133 19.22 -39.56 11.22
CA ARG A 133 18.75 -40.47 10.17
C ARG A 133 18.18 -39.61 9.04
N ASP A 134 18.92 -39.48 7.95
CA ASP A 134 18.48 -38.79 6.73
C ASP A 134 17.38 -39.60 6.03
N GLU A 135 16.15 -39.45 6.53
CA GLU A 135 14.92 -40.05 6.01
C GLU A 135 14.67 -39.70 4.53
N LEU A 136 15.21 -38.56 4.08
CA LEU A 136 15.11 -38.07 2.70
C LEU A 136 15.95 -38.91 1.72
N SER A 137 17.09 -39.45 2.16
CA SER A 137 17.91 -40.35 1.36
C SER A 137 17.23 -41.72 1.14
N GLN A 138 16.49 -42.22 2.13
CA GLN A 138 15.75 -43.48 2.01
C GLN A 138 14.58 -43.39 1.00
N LEU A 139 13.85 -42.26 1.02
CA LEU A 139 12.75 -42.02 0.08
C LEU A 139 13.23 -41.85 -1.37
N ARG A 140 14.44 -41.34 -1.58
CA ARG A 140 15.04 -41.23 -2.92
C ARG A 140 15.47 -42.58 -3.47
N ALA A 141 16.02 -43.45 -2.63
CA ALA A 141 16.40 -44.81 -3.03
C ALA A 141 15.18 -45.65 -3.45
N ALA A 142 14.06 -45.53 -2.73
CA ALA A 142 12.83 -46.24 -3.06
C ALA A 142 12.20 -45.81 -4.40
N ARG A 143 12.43 -44.57 -4.85
CA ARG A 143 11.87 -44.03 -6.09
C ARG A 143 12.64 -44.44 -7.35
N ASN A 144 13.94 -44.72 -7.22
CA ASN A 144 14.81 -45.03 -8.36
C ASN A 144 14.94 -46.55 -8.63
N GLY A 145 14.21 -47.40 -7.90
CA GLY A 145 14.25 -48.86 -8.02
C GLY A 145 13.00 -49.48 -8.66
N ALA A 146 12.17 -48.72 -9.40
CA ALA A 146 10.99 -49.20 -10.12
C ALA A 146 11.21 -49.16 -11.64
#